data_AF-A0A8S3GXP1-F1
#
_entry.id   AF-A0A8S3GXP1-F1
#
_cell.length_a   1.000
_cell.length_b   1.000
_cell.length_c   1.000
_cell.angle_alpha   90.00
_cell.angle_beta   90.00
_cell.angle_gamma   90.00
#
_symmetry.space_group_name_H-M   'P 1'
#
loop_
_entity.id
_entity.type
_entity.pdbx_description
1 polymer ?
#
loop_
_entity_poly.entity_id
_entity_poly.type
_entity_poly.pdbx_seq_one_letter_code
_entity_poly.pdbx_strand_id
1 'polypeptide(L)'
;DHVTARSTAYVPVIVVANKVDLISTDLRFANITLMNSRDIQQYVKKNFKANTIQCSAKYHWHLVLLFREVCRMLETVEDTVAKQAAQQARRRLQHQQNNDKHCRVM
;
A
#
# COMPACT_ATOMS: atom_id res chain seq x y z
N ASP A 1 23.19 -7.34 16.21
CA ASP A 1 22.52 -6.35 15.34
C ASP A 1 21.09 -6.72 15.00
N HIS A 2 20.17 -6.47 15.94
CA HIS A 2 18.73 -6.62 15.72
C HIS A 2 18.16 -5.30 15.21
N VAL A 3 18.38 -5.00 13.93
CA VAL A 3 17.54 -4.01 13.24
C VAL A 3 16.15 -4.65 13.21
N THR A 4 15.30 -4.17 14.11
CA THR A 4 13.88 -4.47 14.19
C THR A 4 13.32 -4.67 12.79
N ALA A 5 12.80 -5.88 12.52
CA ALA A 5 11.79 -6.12 11.50
C ALA A 5 10.53 -5.31 11.89
N ARG A 6 10.65 -3.98 11.88
CA ARG A 6 9.56 -3.03 11.97
C ARG A 6 8.81 -3.20 10.67
N SER A 7 7.91 -4.17 10.71
CA SER A 7 6.67 -4.26 9.97
C SER A 7 6.67 -3.41 8.70
N THR A 8 7.17 -3.99 7.61
CA THR A 8 6.89 -3.50 6.25
C THR A 8 5.38 -3.37 5.99
N ALA A 9 4.52 -3.88 6.88
CA ALA A 9 3.07 -3.73 6.81
C ALA A 9 2.56 -2.28 6.91
N TYR A 10 3.37 -1.32 7.39
CA TYR A 10 2.98 0.09 7.47
C TYR A 10 3.70 1.00 6.47
N VAL A 11 4.54 0.44 5.59
CA VAL A 11 5.21 1.23 4.56
C VAL A 11 4.41 1.13 3.27
N PRO A 12 3.76 2.21 2.80
CA PRO A 12 3.05 2.17 1.54
C PRO A 12 4.05 2.02 0.39
N VAL A 13 3.87 0.98 -0.42
CA VAL A 13 4.70 0.71 -1.60
C VAL A 13 3.86 0.85 -2.86
N ILE A 14 4.40 1.58 -3.84
CA ILE A 14 3.83 1.70 -5.18
C ILE A 14 4.91 1.37 -6.21
N VAL A 15 4.53 0.62 -7.25
CA VAL A 15 5.42 0.30 -8.36
C VAL A 15 5.11 1.23 -9.53
N VAL A 16 6.15 1.80 -10.12
CA VAL A 16 5.98 2.78 -11.21
C VAL A 16 6.67 2.27 -12.47
N ALA A 17 5.87 2.08 -13.52
CA ALA A 17 6.36 1.79 -14.86
C ALA A 17 6.61 3.10 -15.61
N ASN A 18 7.81 3.66 -15.43
CA ASN A 18 8.23 4.90 -16.06
C ASN A 18 8.65 4.70 -17.53
N LYS A 19 8.70 5.80 -18.30
CA LYS A 19 9.09 5.87 -19.72
C LYS A 19 8.06 5.25 -20.68
N VAL A 20 6.77 5.38 -20.37
CA VAL A 20 5.72 4.88 -21.27
C VAL A 20 5.80 5.48 -22.68
N ASP A 21 6.38 6.67 -22.81
CA ASP A 21 6.55 7.37 -24.09
C ASP A 21 7.43 6.61 -25.08
N LEU A 22 8.35 5.77 -24.59
CA LEU A 22 9.17 4.91 -25.43
C LEU A 22 8.37 3.71 -25.97
N ILE A 23 7.33 3.28 -25.24
CA ILE A 23 6.46 2.16 -25.63
C ILE A 23 5.51 2.60 -26.75
N SER A 24 5.02 3.83 -26.70
CA SER A 24 4.11 4.39 -27.71
C SER A 24 4.80 4.66 -29.05
N THR A 25 6.12 4.83 -29.05
CA THR A 25 6.88 5.23 -30.24
C THR A 25 7.29 4.04 -31.12
N ASP A 26 7.40 2.83 -30.55
CA ASP A 26 7.75 1.63 -31.31
C ASP A 26 6.61 0.60 -31.23
N LEU A 27 5.88 0.49 -32.35
CA LEU A 27 4.68 -0.34 -32.53
C LEU A 27 4.92 -1.83 -32.23
N ARG A 28 6.16 -2.32 -32.31
CA ARG A 28 6.51 -3.71 -31.95
C ARG A 28 6.43 -3.92 -30.44
N PHE A 29 6.80 -2.90 -29.66
CA PHE A 29 6.67 -2.94 -28.21
C PHE A 29 5.25 -2.59 -27.76
N ALA A 30 4.46 -1.84 -28.52
CA ALA A 30 3.09 -1.49 -28.14
C ALA A 30 2.21 -2.74 -27.87
N ASN A 31 2.19 -3.71 -28.80
CA ASN A 31 1.38 -4.93 -28.64
C ASN A 31 1.90 -5.85 -27.51
N ILE A 32 3.23 -6.05 -27.44
CA ILE A 32 3.85 -6.87 -26.40
C ILE A 32 3.64 -6.23 -25.02
N THR A 33 3.75 -4.91 -24.92
CA THR A 33 3.61 -4.20 -23.64
C THR A 33 2.17 -4.09 -23.20
N LEU A 34 1.19 -3.95 -24.10
CA LEU A 34 -0.22 -3.96 -23.71
C LEU A 34 -0.64 -5.32 -23.14
N MET A 35 -0.23 -6.43 -23.76
CA MET A 35 -0.48 -7.77 -23.22
C MET A 35 0.29 -7.99 -21.91
N ASN A 36 1.57 -7.62 -21.85
CA ASN A 36 2.39 -7.78 -20.64
C ASN A 36 2.00 -6.82 -19.52
N SER A 37 1.32 -5.70 -19.81
CA SER A 37 0.96 -4.71 -18.78
C SER A 37 0.01 -5.28 -17.74
N ARG A 38 -0.95 -6.13 -18.17
CA ARG A 38 -1.85 -6.84 -17.26
C ARG A 38 -1.11 -7.89 -16.44
N ASP A 39 -0.22 -8.64 -17.06
CA ASP A 39 0.56 -9.68 -16.37
C ASP A 39 1.51 -9.06 -15.34
N ILE A 40 2.15 -7.94 -15.68
CA ILE A 40 2.99 -7.17 -14.74
C ILE A 40 2.14 -6.63 -13.60
N GLN A 41 0.98 -6.02 -13.87
CA GLN A 41 0.08 -5.53 -12.82
C GLN A 41 -0.37 -6.66 -11.89
N GLN A 42 -0.73 -7.81 -12.46
CA GLN A 42 -1.14 -8.98 -11.69
C GLN A 42 0.02 -9.55 -10.86
N TYR A 43 1.22 -9.63 -11.43
CA TYR A 43 2.43 -10.05 -10.75
C TYR A 43 2.77 -9.12 -9.58
N VAL A 44 2.72 -7.81 -9.79
CA VAL A 44 2.97 -6.79 -8.77
C VAL A 44 1.94 -6.91 -7.65
N LYS A 45 0.65 -7.00 -8.00
CA LYS A 45 -0.42 -7.15 -7.01
C LYS A 45 -0.27 -8.43 -6.19
N LYS A 46 0.10 -9.55 -6.82
CA LYS A 46 0.23 -10.86 -6.15
C LYS A 46 1.44 -10.91 -5.22
N ASN A 47 2.60 -10.43 -5.66
CA ASN A 47 3.86 -10.61 -4.93
C ASN A 47 4.18 -9.46 -3.99
N PHE A 48 3.81 -8.23 -4.36
CA PHE A 48 4.18 -7.02 -3.61
C PHE A 48 3.00 -6.33 -2.93
N LYS A 49 1.74 -6.74 -3.23
CA LYS A 49 0.52 -6.10 -2.72
C LYS A 49 0.48 -4.58 -2.99
N ALA A 50 1.16 -4.15 -4.04
CA ALA A 50 1.33 -2.75 -4.42
C ALA A 50 0.49 -2.40 -5.65
N ASN A 51 0.11 -1.13 -5.76
CA ASN A 51 -0.47 -0.60 -6.99
C ASN A 51 0.62 -0.36 -8.03
N THR A 52 0.25 -0.42 -9.31
CA THR A 52 1.16 -0.10 -10.42
C THR A 52 0.64 1.13 -11.16
N ILE A 53 1.49 2.12 -11.40
CA ILE A 53 1.18 3.30 -12.22
C ILE A 53 2.14 3.37 -13.40
N GLN A 54 1.59 3.50 -14.60
CA GLN A 54 2.37 3.85 -15.78
C GLN A 54 2.53 5.36 -15.87
N CYS A 55 3.75 5.84 -16.08
CA CYS A 55 4.03 7.27 -16.20
C CYS A 55 5.09 7.55 -17.27
N SER A 56 5.18 8.82 -17.67
CA SER A 56 6.34 9.34 -18.39
C SER A 56 6.82 10.58 -17.67
N ALA A 57 7.96 10.47 -16.99
CA ALA A 57 8.58 11.62 -16.34
C ALA A 57 9.02 12.69 -17.35
N LYS A 58 9.40 12.30 -18.57
CA LYS A 58 9.81 13.21 -19.65
C LYS A 58 8.69 14.19 -20.01
N TYR A 59 7.45 13.69 -20.09
CA TYR A 59 6.28 14.48 -20.49
C TYR A 59 5.38 14.85 -19.32
N HIS A 60 5.84 14.66 -18.07
CA HIS A 60 5.03 14.83 -16.85
C HIS A 60 3.71 14.04 -16.83
N TRP A 61 3.59 13.02 -17.67
CA TRP A 61 2.37 12.24 -17.79
C TRP A 61 2.20 11.33 -16.56
N HIS A 62 1.05 11.44 -15.90
CA HIS A 62 0.67 10.73 -14.67
C HIS A 62 1.54 10.99 -13.43
N LEU A 63 2.50 11.92 -13.44
CA LEU A 63 3.26 12.24 -12.23
C LEU A 63 2.37 12.80 -11.10
N VAL A 64 1.42 13.69 -11.43
CA VAL A 64 0.48 14.21 -10.42
C VAL A 64 -0.41 13.10 -9.86
N LEU A 65 -0.87 12.17 -10.71
CA LEU A 65 -1.64 11.00 -10.29
C LEU A 65 -0.83 10.11 -9.34
N LEU A 66 0.45 9.87 -9.67
CA LEU A 66 1.37 9.11 -8.84
C LEU A 66 1.50 9.71 -7.44
N PHE A 67 1.80 11.01 -7.34
CA PHE A 67 1.97 11.65 -6.04
C PHE A 67 0.66 11.70 -5.24
N ARG A 68 -0.48 11.94 -5.89
CA ARG A 68 -1.80 11.87 -5.22
C ARG A 68 -2.07 10.49 -4.63
N GLU A 69 -1.74 9.43 -5.36
CA GLU A 69 -1.94 8.07 -4.87
C GLU A 69 -1.02 7.77 -3.67
N VAL A 70 0.22 8.24 -3.69
CA VAL A 70 1.14 8.12 -2.54
C VAL A 70 0.57 8.84 -1.31
N CYS A 71 0.08 10.07 -1.45
CA CYS A 71 -0.55 10.80 -0.33
C CYS A 71 -1.75 10.03 0.25
N ARG A 72 -2.63 9.53 -0.62
CA ARG A 72 -3.80 8.72 -0.20
C ARG A 72 -3.39 7.46 0.55
N MET A 73 -2.32 6.81 0.13
CA MET A 73 -1.80 5.61 0.80
C MET A 73 -1.24 5.95 2.19
N LEU A 74 -0.56 7.08 2.35
CA LEU A 74 -0.06 7.55 3.64
C LEU A 74 -1.22 7.83 4.62
N GLU A 75 -2.24 8.58 4.17
CA GLU A 75 -3.46 8.84 4.97
C GLU A 75 -4.13 7.53 5.42
N THR A 76 -4.20 6.53 4.52
CA THR A 76 -4.78 5.22 4.84
C THR A 76 -3.98 4.48 5.92
N VAL A 77 -2.65 4.57 5.88
CA VAL A 77 -1.78 3.94 6.89
C VAL A 77 -2.00 4.59 8.26
N GLU A 78 -2.04 5.93 8.32
CA GLU A 78 -2.30 6.67 9.56
C GLU A 78 -3.64 6.29 10.18
N ASP A 79 -4.70 6.28 9.38
CA ASP A 79 -6.04 5.83 9.79
C ASP A 79 -6.05 4.40 10.31
N THR A 80 -5.32 3.50 9.65
CA THR A 80 -5.25 2.09 10.03
C THR A 80 -4.55 1.93 11.38
N VAL A 81 -3.45 2.65 11.59
CA VAL A 81 -2.73 2.65 12.87
C VAL A 81 -3.60 3.20 13.99
N ALA A 82 -4.30 4.32 13.75
CA ALA A 82 -5.20 4.94 14.73
C ALA A 82 -6.35 3.99 15.12
N LYS A 83 -6.98 3.33 14.14
CA LYS A 83 -8.05 2.34 14.37
C LYS A 83 -7.55 1.14 15.16
N GLN A 84 -6.36 0.62 14.84
CA GLN A 84 -5.75 -0.50 15.57
C GLN A 84 -5.46 -0.12 17.03
N ALA A 85 -4.92 1.06 17.28
CA ALA A 85 -4.66 1.56 18.64
C ALA A 85 -5.96 1.70 19.45
N ALA A 86 -7.00 2.31 18.86
CA ALA A 86 -8.30 2.46 19.50
C ALA A 86 -8.96 1.10 19.81
N GLN A 87 -8.89 0.14 18.88
CA GLN A 87 -9.43 -1.20 19.08
C GLN A 87 -8.69 -1.95 20.19
N GLN A 88 -7.36 -1.81 20.26
CA GLN A 88 -6.56 -2.42 21.32
C GLN A 88 -6.88 -1.82 22.70
N ALA A 89 -7.04 -0.49 22.78
CA ALA A 89 -7.46 0.18 24.02
C ALA A 89 -8.84 -0.31 24.50
N ARG A 90 -9.82 -0.43 23.59
CA ARG A 90 -11.16 -0.96 23.91
C ARG A 90 -11.11 -2.40 24.42
N ARG A 91 -10.31 -3.27 23.81
CA ARG A 91 -10.15 -4.67 24.25
C ARG A 91 -9.57 -4.78 25.66
N ARG A 92 -8.62 -3.90 26.03
CA ARG A 92 -8.02 -3.84 27.37
C ARG A 92 -9.06 -3.44 28.42
N LEU A 93 -9.86 -2.41 28.13
CA LEU A 93 -10.92 -1.96 29.04
C LEU A 93 -11.97 -3.07 29.28
N GLN A 94 -12.35 -3.83 28.25
CA GLN A 94 -13.27 -4.96 28.39
C GLN A 94 -12.69 -6.09 29.27
N HIS A 95 -11.40 -6.42 29.10
CA HIS A 95 -10.75 -7.44 29.94
C HIS A 95 -10.67 -6.99 31.40
N GLN A 96 -10.36 -5.71 31.65
CA GLN A 96 -10.34 -5.16 32.99
C GLN A 96 -11.72 -5.19 33.65
N GLN A 97 -12.77 -4.77 32.93
CA GLN A 97 -14.15 -4.86 33.42
C GLN A 97 -14.58 -6.29 33.73
N ASN A 98 -14.16 -7.27 32.92
CA ASN A 98 -14.46 -8.68 33.17
C ASN A 98 -13.70 -9.21 34.40
N ASN A 99 -12.44 -8.83 34.59
CA ASN A 99 -11.67 -9.20 35.79
C ASN A 99 -12.22 -8.53 37.06
N ASP A 100 -12.61 -7.26 37.01
CA ASP A 100 -13.16 -6.53 38.16
C ASP A 100 -14.51 -7.12 38.61
N LYS A 101 -15.32 -7.59 37.66
CA LYS A 101 -16.56 -8.33 37.98
C LYS A 101 -16.26 -9.67 38.64
N HIS A 102 -15.24 -10.39 38.18
CA HIS A 102 -14.87 -11.67 38.76
C HIS A 102 -14.36 -11.54 40.21
N CYS A 103 -13.55 -10.50 40.50
CA CYS A 103 -13.09 -10.21 41.86
C CYS A 103 -14.20 -9.78 42.84
N ARG A 104 -15.32 -9.24 42.36
CA ARG A 104 -16.44 -8.83 43.23
C ARG A 104 -17.37 -9.97 43.66
N VAL A 105 -17.21 -11.18 43.11
CA VAL A 105 -18.09 -12.33 43.36
C VAL A 105 -17.40 -13.39 44.25
N MET A 106 -16.16 -13.15 44.69
CA MET A 106 -15.45 -13.89 45.73
C MET A 106 -15.48 -13.13 47.05
#